data_AF-A0A2N2GE11-F1
#
_entry.id   AF-A0A2N2GE11-F1
#
_cell.length_a   1.000
_cell.length_b   1.000
_cell.length_c   1.000
_cell.angle_alpha   90.00
_cell.angle_beta   90.00
_cell.angle_gamma   90.00
#
_symmetry.space_group_name_H-M   'P 1'
#
loop_
_entity.id
_entity.type
_entity.pdbx_description
1 polymer ?
#
loop_
_entity_poly.entity_id
_entity_poly.type
_entity_poly.pdbx_seq_one_letter_code
_entity_poly.pdbx_strand_id
1 'polypeptide(L)'
;MKIKHLYPIAFVICAIIGAIVGKTTGYGALRGMTDGIIIAALPLFLIILIYPVLTAWRPVLPVCRCGKSRARNYLYIGPADAAQTDGSVRFKCPTCGRIYEKDHNRFNELMPDGKMVPYMSHSKWGRWRQTPASQPSPGDAAS
;
A
#
# COMPACT_ATOMS: atom_id res chain seq x y z
N MET A 1 10.27 -8.92 18.51
CA MET A 1 8.91 -9.29 18.99
C MET A 1 7.93 -9.11 17.83
N LYS A 2 7.12 -10.11 17.44
CA LYS A 2 6.22 -9.99 16.27
C LYS A 2 5.01 -9.13 16.64
N ILE A 3 4.61 -8.19 15.78
CA ILE A 3 3.49 -7.26 15.97
C ILE A 3 2.18 -7.95 16.40
N LYS A 4 2.00 -9.21 15.98
CA LYS A 4 0.84 -10.05 16.29
C LYS A 4 0.67 -10.34 17.78
N HIS A 5 1.76 -10.30 18.57
CA HIS A 5 1.71 -10.55 20.01
C HIS A 5 1.54 -9.28 20.84
N LEU A 6 1.90 -8.11 20.30
CA LEU A 6 1.85 -6.84 21.03
C LEU A 6 0.39 -6.38 21.26
N TYR A 7 -0.46 -6.69 20.29
CA TYR A 7 -1.84 -6.25 20.23
C TYR A 7 -2.76 -6.85 21.32
N PRO A 8 -2.82 -8.19 21.50
CA PRO A 8 -3.65 -8.76 22.56
C PRO A 8 -3.20 -8.29 23.96
N ILE A 9 -1.89 -8.07 24.15
CA ILE A 9 -1.33 -7.55 25.41
C ILE A 9 -1.83 -6.13 25.67
N ALA A 10 -1.80 -5.25 24.67
CA ALA A 10 -2.30 -3.87 24.81
C ALA A 10 -3.79 -3.83 25.18
N PHE A 11 -4.62 -4.68 24.57
CA PHE A 11 -6.05 -4.79 24.90
C PHE A 11 -6.29 -5.21 26.35
N VAL A 12 -5.55 -6.23 26.82
CA VAL A 12 -5.66 -6.72 28.20
C VAL A 12 -5.23 -5.63 29.19
N ILE A 13 -4.14 -4.91 28.90
CA ILE A 13 -3.66 -3.81 29.74
C ILE A 13 -4.71 -2.68 29.81
N CYS A 14 -5.25 -2.24 28.67
CA CYS A 14 -6.28 -1.19 28.64
C CYS A 14 -7.56 -1.62 29.37
N ALA A 15 -7.98 -2.88 29.26
CA ALA A 15 -9.13 -3.41 29.97
C ALA A 15 -8.93 -3.42 31.50
N ILE A 16 -7.73 -3.82 31.96
CA ILE A 16 -7.38 -3.83 33.39
C ILE A 16 -7.30 -2.41 33.94
N ILE A 17 -6.64 -1.48 33.24
CA ILE A 17 -6.56 -0.07 33.64
C ILE A 17 -7.96 0.54 33.70
N GLY A 18 -8.79 0.29 32.68
CA GLY A 18 -10.17 0.73 32.64
C GLY A 18 -10.98 0.22 33.83
N ALA A 19 -10.85 -1.07 34.16
CA ALA A 19 -11.52 -1.66 35.32
C ALA A 19 -11.10 -1.03 36.66
N ILE A 20 -9.80 -0.72 36.83
CA ILE A 20 -9.28 -0.03 38.02
C ILE A 20 -9.88 1.38 38.11
N VAL A 21 -9.85 2.15 37.03
CA VAL A 21 -10.40 3.51 36.97
C VAL A 21 -11.91 3.52 37.23
N GLY A 22 -12.67 2.61 36.63
CA GLY A 22 -14.12 2.51 36.85
C GLY A 22 -14.47 2.16 38.30
N LYS A 23 -13.61 1.39 38.98
CA LYS A 23 -13.79 1.08 40.41
C LYS A 23 -13.48 2.29 41.30
N THR A 24 -12.42 3.05 41.02
CA THR A 24 -12.03 4.21 41.86
C THR A 24 -12.97 5.39 41.72
N THR A 25 -13.63 5.54 40.58
CA THR A 25 -14.56 6.64 40.28
C THR A 25 -16.02 6.34 40.63
N GLY A 26 -16.34 5.11 41.05
CA GLY A 26 -17.70 4.70 41.43
C GLY A 26 -18.62 4.34 40.26
N TYR A 27 -18.15 4.38 39.01
CA TYR A 27 -18.93 3.98 37.83
C TYR A 27 -19.08 2.45 37.67
N GLY A 28 -18.31 1.68 38.44
CA GLY A 28 -18.32 0.22 38.43
C GLY A 28 -17.28 -0.36 37.48
N ALA A 29 -16.67 -1.47 37.91
CA ALA A 29 -15.55 -2.11 37.20
C ALA A 29 -15.93 -2.57 35.78
N LEU A 30 -17.17 -3.03 35.58
CA LEU A 30 -17.65 -3.49 34.28
C LEU A 30 -17.66 -2.35 33.24
N ARG A 31 -18.15 -1.17 33.64
CA ARG A 31 -18.21 0.01 32.75
C ARG A 31 -16.83 0.57 32.45
N GLY A 32 -15.95 0.60 33.46
CA GLY A 32 -14.55 0.97 33.24
C GLY A 32 -13.83 0.02 32.28
N MET A 33 -14.09 -1.28 32.37
CA MET A 33 -13.52 -2.27 31.43
C MET A 33 -13.99 -2.04 30.00
N THR A 34 -15.30 -1.78 29.79
CA THR A 34 -15.84 -1.50 28.46
C THR A 34 -15.22 -0.24 27.86
N ASP A 35 -15.07 0.83 28.66
CA ASP A 35 -14.46 2.07 28.20
C ASP A 35 -12.98 1.86 27.83
N GLY A 36 -12.23 1.10 28.63
CA GLY A 36 -10.84 0.73 28.34
C GLY A 36 -10.69 -0.04 27.03
N ILE A 37 -11.61 -0.98 26.75
CA ILE A 37 -11.62 -1.73 25.48
C ILE A 37 -11.97 -0.82 24.30
N ILE A 38 -12.96 0.07 24.44
CA ILE A 38 -13.34 1.03 23.40
C ILE A 38 -12.15 1.94 23.06
N ILE A 39 -11.47 2.48 24.08
CA ILE A 39 -10.29 3.33 23.90
C ILE A 39 -9.18 2.58 23.16
N ALA A 40 -8.95 1.30 23.49
CA ALA A 40 -7.97 0.48 22.78
C ALA A 40 -8.39 0.19 21.32
N ALA A 41 -9.66 -0.13 21.08
CA ALA A 41 -10.17 -0.55 19.77
C ALA A 41 -10.37 0.60 18.78
N LEU A 42 -10.79 1.77 19.25
CA LEU A 42 -11.12 2.94 18.43
C LEU A 42 -10.01 3.35 17.46
N PRO A 43 -8.75 3.58 17.86
CA PRO A 43 -7.71 4.01 16.93
C PRO A 43 -7.43 2.96 15.84
N LEU A 44 -7.58 1.68 16.18
CA LEU A 44 -7.34 0.59 15.26
C LEU A 44 -8.45 0.48 14.23
N PHE A 45 -9.69 0.62 14.69
CA PHE A 45 -10.85 0.72 13.83
C PHE A 45 -10.71 1.91 12.86
N LEU A 46 -10.30 3.08 13.36
CA LEU A 46 -10.03 4.25 12.52
C LEU A 46 -8.93 4.00 11.49
N ILE A 47 -7.82 3.37 11.86
CA ILE A 47 -6.75 3.01 10.91
C ILE A 47 -7.29 2.06 9.83
N ILE A 48 -8.11 1.07 10.18
CA ILE A 48 -8.72 0.13 9.23
C ILE A 48 -9.64 0.87 8.26
N LEU A 49 -10.42 1.85 8.73
CA LEU A 49 -11.29 2.67 7.87
C LEU A 49 -10.51 3.64 6.97
N ILE A 50 -9.41 4.21 7.47
CA ILE A 50 -8.57 5.16 6.73
C ILE A 50 -7.70 4.43 5.70
N TYR A 51 -7.27 3.20 5.99
CA TYR A 51 -6.42 2.41 5.10
C TYR A 51 -6.91 2.31 3.64
N PRO A 52 -8.17 1.92 3.33
CA PRO A 52 -8.64 1.87 1.95
C PRO A 52 -8.59 3.23 1.26
N VAL A 53 -8.90 4.32 1.98
CA VAL A 53 -8.82 5.70 1.46
C VAL A 53 -7.37 6.05 1.11
N LEU A 54 -6.42 5.72 2.00
CA LEU A 54 -4.99 5.91 1.73
C LEU A 54 -4.53 5.09 0.53
N THR A 55 -4.98 3.84 0.40
CA THR A 55 -4.61 3.00 -0.75
C THR A 55 -5.27 3.42 -2.05
N ALA A 56 -6.42 4.08 -2.00
CA ALA A 56 -7.04 4.69 -3.18
C ALA A 56 -6.25 5.91 -3.67
N TRP A 57 -5.70 6.71 -2.74
CA TRP A 57 -4.91 7.89 -3.08
C TRP A 57 -3.46 7.57 -3.46
N ARG A 58 -2.85 6.59 -2.79
CA ARG A 58 -1.51 6.06 -3.10
C ARG A 58 -1.57 4.55 -3.32
N PRO A 59 -1.93 4.09 -4.52
CA PRO A 59 -1.94 2.67 -4.83
C PRO A 59 -0.53 2.09 -4.71
N VAL A 60 -0.46 0.89 -4.15
CA VAL A 60 0.74 0.05 -4.10
C VAL A 60 1.19 -0.21 -5.54
N LEU A 61 2.48 -0.03 -5.87
CA LEU A 61 3.00 -0.26 -7.23
C LEU A 61 2.66 -1.67 -7.76
N PRO A 62 2.49 -1.86 -9.08
CA PRO A 62 2.19 -3.17 -9.64
C PRO A 62 3.40 -4.12 -9.53
N VAL A 63 3.17 -5.41 -9.76
CA VAL A 63 4.25 -6.39 -9.88
C VAL A 63 5.00 -6.15 -11.19
N CYS A 64 6.32 -6.26 -11.17
CA CYS A 64 7.14 -6.13 -12.37
C CYS A 64 6.80 -7.21 -13.40
N ARG A 65 6.99 -6.90 -14.69
CA ARG A 65 6.73 -7.84 -15.80
C ARG A 65 7.52 -9.15 -15.66
N CYS A 66 8.69 -9.12 -15.00
CA CYS A 66 9.48 -10.32 -14.72
C CYS A 66 8.89 -11.24 -13.64
N GLY A 67 7.83 -10.83 -12.94
CA GLY A 67 7.19 -11.56 -11.85
C GLY A 67 7.98 -11.63 -10.53
N LYS A 68 9.27 -11.26 -10.53
CA LYS A 68 10.17 -11.42 -9.38
C LYS A 68 10.14 -10.23 -8.40
N SER A 69 9.88 -9.02 -8.90
CA SER A 69 9.85 -7.81 -8.07
C SER A 69 8.42 -7.40 -7.72
N ARG A 70 8.12 -7.32 -6.42
CA ARG A 70 6.86 -6.80 -5.89
C ARG A 70 6.99 -5.31 -5.60
N ALA A 71 5.85 -4.64 -5.41
CA ALA A 71 5.72 -3.20 -5.20
C ALA A 71 6.77 -2.52 -4.31
N ARG A 72 7.22 -3.17 -3.23
CA ARG A 72 8.16 -2.60 -2.25
C ARG A 72 9.63 -2.69 -2.68
N ASN A 73 9.93 -3.43 -3.73
CA ASN A 73 11.31 -3.72 -4.14
C ASN A 73 11.78 -2.81 -5.28
N TYR A 74 10.94 -1.90 -5.75
CA TYR A 74 11.33 -0.93 -6.77
C TYR A 74 12.30 0.10 -6.20
N LEU A 75 13.38 0.37 -6.93
CA LEU A 75 14.31 1.46 -6.62
C LEU A 75 13.77 2.75 -7.21
N TYR A 76 13.58 3.77 -6.39
CA TYR A 76 13.21 5.10 -6.87
C TYR A 76 14.41 5.74 -7.58
N ILE A 77 14.24 6.17 -8.83
CA ILE A 77 15.30 6.79 -9.63
C ILE A 77 15.23 8.31 -9.55
N GLY A 78 14.02 8.87 -9.49
CA GLY A 78 13.80 10.31 -9.52
C GLY A 78 12.53 10.69 -10.29
N PRO A 79 12.24 12.00 -10.38
CA PRO A 79 11.23 12.51 -11.31
C PRO A 79 11.61 12.20 -12.76
N ALA A 80 10.61 12.03 -13.62
CA ALA A 80 10.84 11.64 -15.01
C ALA A 80 11.63 12.70 -15.79
N ASP A 81 11.25 13.98 -15.71
CA ASP A 81 12.04 15.08 -16.28
C ASP A 81 11.74 16.37 -15.49
N ALA A 82 12.73 17.24 -15.33
CA ALA A 82 12.55 18.53 -14.63
C ALA A 82 11.69 19.53 -15.42
N ALA A 83 11.49 19.29 -16.72
CA ALA A 83 10.86 20.21 -17.66
C ALA A 83 9.49 19.74 -18.20
N GLN A 84 9.07 18.50 -17.93
CA GLN A 84 7.89 17.93 -18.58
C GLN A 84 6.98 17.20 -17.59
N THR A 85 5.81 17.82 -17.38
CA THR A 85 4.54 17.24 -16.93
C THR A 85 4.51 16.60 -15.52
N ASP A 86 4.00 17.39 -14.58
CA ASP A 86 3.09 16.97 -13.49
C ASP A 86 3.46 15.70 -12.72
N GLY A 87 4.55 15.77 -11.94
CA GLY A 87 4.79 14.85 -10.82
C GLY A 87 5.02 13.37 -11.17
N SER A 88 5.33 13.05 -12.43
CA SER A 88 5.69 11.70 -12.85
C SER A 88 7.02 11.26 -12.23
N VAL A 89 7.10 9.98 -11.86
CA VAL A 89 8.25 9.42 -11.14
C VAL A 89 8.70 8.09 -11.74
N ARG A 90 10.02 7.91 -11.80
CA ARG A 90 10.66 6.72 -12.37
C ARG A 90 11.12 5.74 -11.30
N PHE A 91 10.92 4.46 -11.60
CA PHE A 91 11.25 3.33 -10.75
C PHE A 91 12.04 2.27 -11.53
N LYS A 92 13.09 1.72 -10.93
CA LYS A 92 13.87 0.61 -11.49
C LYS A 92 13.57 -0.69 -10.77
N CYS A 93 13.36 -1.76 -11.52
CA CYS A 93 13.35 -3.10 -10.96
C CYS A 93 14.79 -3.55 -10.66
N PRO A 94 15.17 -3.87 -9.41
CA PRO A 94 16.52 -4.31 -9.09
C PRO A 94 16.85 -5.68 -9.68
N THR A 95 15.85 -6.52 -9.95
CA THR A 95 16.06 -7.89 -10.43
C THR A 95 16.27 -7.99 -11.94
N CYS A 96 15.55 -7.20 -12.74
CA CYS A 96 15.62 -7.28 -14.21
C CYS A 96 16.04 -5.97 -14.87
N GLY A 97 16.35 -4.92 -14.11
CA GLY A 97 16.84 -3.64 -14.62
C GLY A 97 15.81 -2.76 -15.34
N ARG A 98 14.62 -3.27 -15.67
CA ARG A 98 13.54 -2.54 -16.35
C ARG A 98 13.16 -1.27 -15.58
N ILE A 99 12.95 -0.19 -16.32
CA ILE A 99 12.57 1.11 -15.81
C ILE A 99 11.10 1.33 -16.11
N TYR A 100 10.38 1.83 -15.11
CA TYR A 100 8.97 2.15 -15.21
C TYR A 100 8.74 3.59 -14.81
N GLU A 101 7.82 4.24 -15.49
CA GLU A 101 7.37 5.59 -15.19
C GLU A 101 5.93 5.53 -14.70
N LYS A 102 5.70 6.08 -13.50
CA LYS A 102 4.37 6.24 -12.96
C LYS A 102 3.89 7.66 -13.26
N ASP A 103 2.81 7.74 -14.00
CA ASP A 103 2.08 8.97 -14.27
C ASP A 103 0.62 8.77 -13.85
N HIS A 104 0.21 9.42 -12.76
CA HIS A 104 -1.13 9.32 -12.17
C HIS A 104 -1.64 7.88 -12.05
N ASN A 105 -2.51 7.47 -12.98
CA ASN A 105 -3.16 6.18 -13.01
C ASN A 105 -2.52 5.16 -13.95
N ARG A 106 -1.39 5.51 -14.56
CA ARG A 106 -0.68 4.71 -15.54
C ARG A 106 0.71 4.37 -15.02
N PHE A 107 1.13 3.16 -15.37
CA PHE A 107 2.47 2.66 -15.13
C PHE A 107 3.00 2.19 -16.48
N ASN A 108 3.88 3.00 -17.05
CA ASN A 108 4.48 2.77 -18.35
C ASN A 108 5.86 2.15 -18.17
N GLU A 109 6.27 1.32 -19.10
CA GLU A 109 7.61 0.75 -19.16
C GLU A 109 8.45 1.56 -20.16
N LEU A 110 9.63 1.98 -19.75
CA LEU A 110 10.59 2.65 -20.62
C LEU A 110 11.44 1.59 -21.32
N MET A 111 11.30 1.49 -22.63
CA MET A 111 12.06 0.57 -23.47
C MET A 111 13.49 1.10 -23.68
N PRO A 112 14.46 0.24 -24.05
CA PRO A 112 15.83 0.66 -24.37
C PRO A 112 15.90 1.74 -25.46
N ASP A 113 14.96 1.71 -26.41
CA ASP A 113 14.85 2.68 -27.51
C ASP A 113 14.30 4.06 -27.06
N GLY A 114 14.08 4.25 -25.75
CA GLY A 114 13.48 5.47 -25.19
C GLY A 114 11.97 5.57 -25.33
N LYS A 115 11.31 4.60 -25.99
CA LYS A 115 9.86 4.57 -26.15
C LYS A 115 9.16 4.15 -24.85
N MET A 116 8.08 4.84 -24.49
CA MET A 116 7.21 4.44 -23.38
C MET A 116 6.12 3.49 -23.87
N VAL A 117 6.04 2.30 -23.28
CA VAL A 117 5.02 1.30 -23.56
C VAL A 117 4.06 1.20 -22.38
N PRO A 118 2.75 1.36 -22.57
CA PRO A 118 1.78 1.16 -21.49
C PRO A 118 1.92 -0.25 -20.93
N TYR A 119 2.08 -0.40 -19.61
CA TYR A 119 2.18 -1.71 -18.98
C TYR A 119 0.93 -2.02 -18.16
N MET A 120 0.64 -1.17 -17.18
CA MET A 120 -0.56 -1.31 -16.35
C MET A 120 -1.22 0.04 -16.09
N SER A 121 -2.53 0.01 -15.84
CA SER A 121 -3.29 1.14 -15.33
C SER A 121 -4.09 0.71 -14.11
N HIS A 122 -4.35 1.60 -13.16
CA HIS A 122 -5.21 1.28 -12.03
C HIS A 122 -6.55 2.00 -12.11
N SER A 123 -7.60 1.30 -11.71
CA SER A 123 -8.97 1.85 -11.68
C SER A 123 -9.15 2.83 -10.50
N LYS A 124 -10.28 3.54 -10.46
CA LYS A 124 -10.68 4.40 -9.32
C LYS A 124 -10.60 3.69 -7.95
N TRP A 125 -10.65 2.35 -7.95
CA TRP A 125 -10.57 1.50 -6.77
C TRP A 125 -9.16 0.96 -6.47
N GLY A 126 -8.11 1.53 -7.06
CA GLY A 126 -6.71 1.22 -6.74
C GLY A 126 -6.20 -0.13 -7.27
N ARG A 127 -7.04 -0.93 -7.94
CA ARG A 127 -6.63 -2.22 -8.51
C ARG A 127 -5.98 -2.02 -9.87
N TRP A 128 -4.75 -2.50 -10.01
CA TRP A 128 -4.04 -2.55 -11.29
C TRP A 128 -4.69 -3.54 -12.25
N ARG A 129 -4.73 -3.15 -13.53
CA ARG A 129 -5.19 -3.93 -14.67
C ARG A 129 -4.14 -3.83 -15.76
N GLN A 130 -3.93 -4.92 -16.48
CA GLN A 130 -3.08 -4.89 -17.67
C GLN A 130 -3.74 -4.00 -18.72
N THR A 131 -2.94 -3.12 -19.32
CA THR A 131 -3.40 -2.32 -20.45
C THR A 131 -3.46 -3.24 -21.68
N PRO A 132 -4.52 -3.20 -22.53
CA PRO A 132 -4.62 -4.08 -23.70
C PRO A 132 -3.40 -4.05 -24.63
N ALA A 133 -2.75 -2.88 -24.73
CA ALA A 133 -1.53 -2.68 -25.51
C ALA A 133 -0.27 -3.35 -24.94
N SER A 134 -0.35 -3.94 -23.74
CA SER A 134 0.80 -4.54 -23.05
C SER A 134 0.88 -6.06 -23.18
N GLN A 135 -0.14 -6.70 -23.78
CA GLN A 135 -0.11 -8.13 -24.02
C GLN A 135 0.98 -8.45 -25.05
N PRO A 136 1.93 -9.36 -24.72
CA PRO A 136 2.89 -9.83 -25.71
C PRO A 136 2.10 -10.44 -26.87
N SER A 137 2.51 -10.13 -28.10
CA SER A 137 1.89 -10.72 -29.28
C SER A 137 2.05 -12.24 -29.16
N PRO A 138 1.05 -13.07 -29.50
CA PRO A 138 1.12 -14.52 -29.32
C PRO A 138 2.30 -15.20 -30.04
N GLY A 139 3.04 -14.49 -30.91
CA GLY A 139 4.27 -14.94 -31.53
C GLY A 139 5.55 -14.84 -30.68
N ASP A 140 5.57 -14.08 -29.58
CA ASP A 140 6.80 -13.78 -28.82
C ASP A 140 7.11 -14.80 -27.70
N ALA A 141 6.24 -15.80 -27.49
CA ALA A 141 6.38 -16.79 -26.41
C ALA A 141 7.01 -18.12 -26.85
N ALA A 142 7.38 -18.25 -28.13
CA ALA A 142 7.78 -19.52 -28.75
C ALA A 142 9.27 -19.60 -29.16
N SER A 143 10.13 -18.72 -28.65
CA SER A 143 11.57 -18.68 -29.00
C SER A 143 12.47 -18.73 -27.78
#